data_AF-A0AA35ZAF0-F1
#
_entry.id   AF-A0AA35ZAF0-F1
#
_cell.length_a   1.000
_cell.length_b   1.000
_cell.length_c   1.000
_cell.angle_alpha   90.00
_cell.angle_beta   90.00
_cell.angle_gamma   90.00
#
_symmetry.space_group_name_H-M   'P 1'
#
loop_
_entity.id
_entity.type
_entity.pdbx_description
1 polymer ?
#
loop_
_entity_poly.entity_id
_entity_poly.type
_entity_poly.pdbx_seq_one_letter_code
_entity_poly.pdbx_strand_id
1 'polypeptide(L)'
;MSFTDMLVSISSNRHRKMKVEIANHPLYQQLLSAHIGCLRVATPIDQLPLIDSQLPHLQHLLHSYNSDPHHHPLPPDDRRDLDNFMAQYLVVLCAFKDRLQQHVRVDAVEAVMACREIEHSLQAITGVTLGEGSGATMSDDDEEEMGMDFLVDQSACDMLGFGPLLPTESERTLMDRVRQELKIELKQGFRSKIEDVREEILRKRRAGKLPGDTTHVLKDWWQQHSKWPYPTEDDKAKLVEETGLQLKQINNWFINQRKRNWHNSLNPMNTQKTKRKR
;
A
#
# COMPACT_ATOMS: atom_id res chain seq x y z
N MET A 1 -4.87 -18.23 -50.28
CA MET A 1 -5.00 -18.31 -48.80
C MET A 1 -4.17 -19.47 -48.32
N SER A 2 -3.23 -19.24 -47.40
CA SER A 2 -2.37 -20.29 -46.85
C SER A 2 -3.18 -21.25 -45.96
N PHE A 3 -2.76 -22.50 -45.85
CA PHE A 3 -3.33 -23.48 -44.93
C PHE A 3 -3.28 -23.00 -43.47
N THR A 4 -2.26 -22.21 -43.13
CA THR A 4 -2.13 -21.52 -41.83
C THR A 4 -3.19 -20.44 -41.65
N ASP A 5 -3.52 -19.68 -42.69
CA ASP A 5 -4.56 -18.64 -42.63
C ASP A 5 -5.94 -19.27 -42.44
N MET A 6 -6.17 -20.43 -43.06
CA MET A 6 -7.40 -21.21 -42.91
C MET A 6 -7.54 -21.74 -41.47
N LEU A 7 -6.49 -22.29 -40.87
CA LEU A 7 -6.51 -22.78 -39.48
C LEU A 7 -6.68 -21.66 -38.45
N VAL A 8 -6.03 -20.51 -38.65
CA VAL A 8 -6.22 -19.31 -37.81
C VAL A 8 -7.63 -18.76 -37.94
N SER A 9 -8.18 -18.74 -39.16
CA SER A 9 -9.57 -18.30 -39.41
C SER A 9 -10.59 -19.27 -38.80
N ILE A 10 -10.38 -20.59 -38.89
CA ILE A 10 -11.23 -21.61 -38.26
C ILE A 10 -11.17 -21.49 -36.73
N SER A 11 -9.97 -21.30 -36.17
CA SER A 11 -9.78 -21.09 -34.73
C SER A 11 -10.47 -19.81 -34.25
N SER A 12 -10.28 -18.69 -34.96
CA SER A 12 -10.92 -17.40 -34.64
C SER A 12 -12.45 -17.49 -34.68
N ASN A 13 -12.99 -18.20 -35.67
CA ASN A 13 -14.43 -18.44 -35.80
C ASN A 13 -14.95 -19.34 -34.66
N ARG A 14 -14.21 -20.39 -34.27
CA ARG A 14 -14.54 -21.24 -33.12
C ARG A 14 -14.56 -20.45 -31.80
N HIS A 15 -13.58 -19.56 -31.59
CA HIS A 15 -13.54 -18.69 -30.41
C HIS A 15 -14.71 -17.71 -30.36
N ARG A 16 -15.10 -17.14 -31.52
CA ARG A 16 -16.27 -16.26 -31.60
C ARG A 16 -17.56 -17.02 -31.26
N LYS A 17 -17.75 -18.22 -31.79
CA LYS A 17 -18.90 -19.08 -31.47
C LYS A 17 -18.97 -19.39 -29.98
N MET A 18 -17.86 -19.77 -29.36
CA MET A 18 -17.81 -20.05 -27.93
C MET A 18 -18.15 -18.81 -27.08
N LYS A 19 -17.68 -17.61 -27.47
CA LYS A 19 -18.02 -16.36 -26.77
C LYS A 19 -19.52 -16.05 -26.83
N VAL A 20 -20.17 -16.29 -27.97
CA VAL A 20 -21.62 -16.12 -28.13
C VAL A 20 -22.39 -17.10 -27.24
N GLU A 21 -21.96 -18.36 -27.16
CA GLU A 21 -22.58 -19.39 -26.32
C GLU A 21 -22.43 -19.06 -24.83
N ILE A 22 -21.23 -18.63 -24.40
CA ILE A 22 -21.00 -18.15 -23.04
C ILE A 22 -21.90 -16.95 -22.72
N ALA A 23 -22.00 -15.97 -23.62
CA ALA A 23 -22.81 -14.76 -23.42
C ALA A 23 -24.31 -15.04 -23.28
N ASN A 24 -24.83 -16.03 -24.02
CA ASN A 24 -26.23 -16.44 -23.98
C ASN A 24 -26.55 -17.48 -22.89
N HIS A 25 -25.54 -17.99 -22.18
CA HIS A 25 -25.73 -19.03 -21.18
C HIS A 25 -26.50 -18.52 -19.94
N PRO A 26 -27.44 -19.30 -19.36
CA PRO A 26 -28.27 -18.84 -18.23
C PRO A 26 -27.47 -18.44 -16.98
N LEU A 27 -26.32 -19.08 -16.73
CA LEU A 27 -25.43 -18.74 -15.61
C LEU A 27 -24.53 -17.53 -15.87
N TYR A 28 -24.52 -16.96 -17.07
CA TYR A 28 -23.59 -15.87 -17.43
C TYR A 28 -23.73 -14.65 -16.51
N GLN A 29 -24.97 -14.23 -16.22
CA GLN A 29 -25.22 -13.10 -15.33
C GLN A 29 -24.70 -13.35 -13.90
N GLN A 30 -24.86 -14.57 -13.40
CA GLN A 30 -24.36 -14.96 -12.08
C GLN A 30 -22.83 -15.00 -12.05
N LEU A 31 -22.20 -15.51 -13.12
CA LEU A 31 -20.75 -15.56 -13.27
C LEU A 31 -20.14 -14.16 -13.36
N LEU A 32 -20.76 -13.27 -14.16
CA LEU A 32 -20.35 -11.88 -14.27
C LEU A 32 -20.47 -11.16 -12.92
N SER A 33 -21.59 -11.37 -12.20
CA SER A 33 -21.80 -10.82 -10.86
C SER A 33 -20.75 -11.31 -9.86
N ALA A 34 -20.46 -12.62 -9.84
CA ALA A 34 -19.44 -13.21 -8.98
C ALA A 34 -18.05 -12.65 -9.29
N HIS A 35 -17.70 -12.50 -10.58
CA HIS A 35 -16.45 -11.90 -11.03
C HIS A 35 -16.31 -10.44 -10.60
N ILE A 36 -17.34 -9.62 -10.83
CA ILE A 36 -17.36 -8.22 -10.36
C ILE A 36 -17.25 -8.16 -8.84
N GLY A 37 -17.91 -9.08 -8.13
CA GLY A 37 -17.80 -9.22 -6.68
C GLY A 37 -16.36 -9.45 -6.24
N CYS A 38 -15.59 -10.28 -6.94
CA CYS A 38 -14.17 -10.48 -6.68
C CYS A 38 -13.36 -9.19 -6.90
N LEU A 39 -13.60 -8.51 -8.03
CA LEU A 39 -12.91 -7.25 -8.35
C LEU A 39 -13.19 -6.17 -7.30
N ARG A 40 -14.44 -6.02 -6.85
CA ARG A 40 -14.82 -5.02 -5.84
C ARG A 40 -14.12 -5.25 -4.50
N VAL A 41 -13.89 -6.50 -4.10
CA VAL A 41 -13.14 -6.81 -2.88
C VAL A 41 -11.64 -6.54 -3.08
N ALA A 42 -11.10 -6.78 -4.27
CA ALA A 42 -9.68 -6.60 -4.60
C ALA A 42 -9.28 -5.14 -4.91
N THR A 43 -10.25 -4.27 -5.17
CA THR A 43 -10.02 -2.92 -5.70
C THR A 43 -10.19 -1.87 -4.59
N PRO A 44 -9.26 -0.91 -4.46
CA PRO A 44 -9.44 0.20 -3.52
C PRO A 44 -10.76 0.95 -3.75
N ILE A 45 -11.35 1.45 -2.66
CA ILE A 45 -12.68 2.11 -2.68
C ILE A 45 -12.73 3.23 -3.73
N ASP A 46 -11.67 4.02 -3.84
CA ASP A 46 -11.56 5.16 -4.74
C ASP A 46 -11.61 4.77 -6.23
N GLN A 47 -11.32 3.50 -6.54
CA GLN A 47 -11.29 2.96 -7.91
C GLN A 47 -12.54 2.17 -8.26
N LEU A 48 -13.47 1.93 -7.32
CA LEU A 48 -14.74 1.26 -7.60
C LEU A 48 -15.59 1.95 -8.69
N PRO A 49 -15.64 3.30 -8.80
CA PRO A 49 -16.37 3.97 -9.87
C PRO A 49 -15.88 3.60 -11.28
N LEU A 50 -14.59 3.23 -11.42
CA LEU A 50 -14.05 2.78 -12.69
C LEU A 50 -14.67 1.45 -13.12
N ILE A 51 -14.85 0.51 -12.18
CA ILE A 51 -15.51 -0.79 -12.44
C ILE A 51 -16.96 -0.54 -12.87
N ASP A 52 -17.67 0.32 -12.16
CA ASP A 52 -19.07 0.61 -12.46
C ASP A 52 -19.25 1.31 -13.82
N SER A 53 -18.30 2.18 -14.20
CA SER A 53 -18.30 2.85 -15.52
C SER A 53 -18.12 1.91 -16.70
N GLN A 54 -17.49 0.75 -16.50
CA GLN A 54 -17.24 -0.25 -17.54
C GLN A 54 -18.44 -1.18 -17.75
N LEU A 55 -19.36 -1.27 -16.79
CA LEU A 55 -20.47 -2.22 -16.82
C LEU A 55 -21.46 -2.00 -17.98
N PRO A 56 -21.86 -0.75 -18.32
CA PRO A 56 -22.74 -0.50 -19.47
C PRO A 56 -22.11 -0.93 -20.80
N HIS A 57 -20.79 -0.76 -20.95
CA HIS A 57 -20.07 -1.19 -22.15
C HIS A 57 -20.12 -2.71 -22.32
N LEU A 58 -19.90 -3.46 -21.23
CA LEU A 58 -20.02 -4.92 -21.23
C LEU A 58 -21.45 -5.36 -21.56
N GLN A 59 -22.47 -4.65 -21.08
CA GLN A 59 -23.86 -4.91 -21.45
C GLN A 59 -24.08 -4.69 -22.96
N HIS A 60 -23.61 -3.58 -23.54
CA HIS A 60 -23.73 -3.36 -24.99
C HIS A 60 -23.04 -4.45 -25.82
N LEU A 61 -21.86 -4.90 -25.41
CA LEU A 61 -21.17 -6.02 -26.05
C LEU A 61 -22.00 -7.32 -25.98
N LEU A 62 -22.63 -7.61 -24.83
CA LEU A 62 -23.50 -8.77 -24.71
C LEU A 62 -24.70 -8.71 -25.66
N HIS A 63 -25.36 -7.55 -25.78
CA HIS A 63 -26.44 -7.37 -26.75
C HIS A 63 -25.96 -7.61 -28.18
N SER A 64 -24.72 -7.22 -28.51
CA SER A 64 -24.13 -7.50 -29.83
C SER A 64 -23.91 -8.99 -30.10
N TYR A 65 -23.52 -9.76 -29.07
CA TYR A 65 -23.37 -11.21 -29.17
C TYR A 65 -24.73 -11.94 -29.23
N ASN A 66 -25.74 -11.43 -28.52
CA ASN A 66 -27.08 -12.02 -28.50
C ASN A 66 -27.85 -11.76 -29.82
N SER A 67 -27.46 -10.74 -30.58
CA SER A 67 -28.09 -10.36 -31.85
C SER A 67 -27.48 -11.06 -33.08
N ASP A 68 -26.52 -11.98 -32.90
CA ASP A 68 -25.83 -12.63 -34.02
C ASP A 68 -26.78 -13.60 -34.77
N PRO A 69 -27.16 -13.31 -36.04
CA PRO A 69 -28.11 -14.11 -36.81
C PRO A 69 -27.55 -15.47 -37.28
N HIS A 70 -26.24 -15.70 -37.12
CA HIS A 70 -25.58 -16.97 -37.48
C HIS A 70 -25.34 -17.89 -36.27
N HIS A 71 -26.21 -17.83 -35.26
CA HIS A 71 -26.15 -18.72 -34.11
C HIS A 71 -26.45 -20.16 -34.53
N HIS A 72 -25.40 -20.98 -34.56
CA HIS A 72 -25.51 -22.43 -34.70
C HIS A 72 -25.29 -23.06 -33.33
N PRO A 73 -26.29 -23.79 -32.78
CA PRO A 73 -26.18 -24.43 -31.48
C PRO A 73 -24.96 -25.35 -31.42
N LEU A 74 -24.24 -25.32 -30.28
CA LEU A 74 -23.20 -26.29 -30.00
C LEU A 74 -23.73 -27.74 -30.04
N PRO A 75 -22.87 -28.70 -30.44
CA PRO A 75 -23.16 -30.13 -30.24
C PRO A 75 -23.56 -30.43 -28.79
N PRO A 76 -24.41 -31.45 -28.55
CA PRO A 76 -24.87 -31.79 -27.20
C PRO A 76 -23.73 -32.05 -26.20
N ASP A 77 -22.64 -32.67 -26.67
CA ASP A 77 -21.47 -32.96 -25.83
C ASP A 77 -20.77 -31.66 -25.39
N ASP A 78 -20.45 -30.78 -26.34
CA ASP A 78 -19.83 -29.47 -26.08
C ASP A 78 -20.71 -28.57 -25.19
N ARG A 79 -22.04 -28.66 -25.31
CA ARG A 79 -22.97 -27.93 -24.46
C ARG A 79 -22.89 -28.40 -23.00
N ARG A 80 -22.88 -29.71 -22.75
CA ARG A 80 -22.72 -30.25 -21.39
C ARG A 80 -21.39 -29.85 -20.77
N ASP A 81 -20.33 -29.84 -21.57
CA ASP A 81 -19.01 -29.40 -21.11
C ASP A 81 -19.01 -27.91 -20.74
N LEU A 82 -19.68 -27.07 -21.55
CA LEU A 82 -19.88 -25.66 -21.23
C LEU A 82 -20.71 -25.47 -19.96
N ASP A 83 -21.83 -26.18 -19.81
CA ASP A 83 -22.69 -26.11 -18.63
C ASP A 83 -21.90 -26.48 -17.35
N ASN A 84 -21.15 -27.58 -17.41
CA ASN A 84 -20.28 -28.04 -16.34
C ASN A 84 -19.19 -27.00 -16.01
N PHE A 85 -18.54 -26.44 -17.04
CA PHE A 85 -17.54 -25.41 -16.86
C PHE A 85 -18.12 -24.16 -16.20
N MET A 86 -19.26 -23.65 -16.69
CA MET A 86 -19.90 -22.45 -16.17
C MET A 86 -20.31 -22.64 -14.70
N ALA A 87 -20.86 -23.81 -14.34
CA ALA A 87 -21.22 -24.15 -12.97
C ALA A 87 -19.99 -24.24 -12.06
N GLN A 88 -18.95 -24.98 -12.47
CA GLN A 88 -17.73 -25.13 -11.67
C GLN A 88 -17.00 -23.80 -11.48
N TYR A 89 -16.88 -23.02 -12.55
CA TYR A 89 -16.19 -21.73 -12.51
C TYR A 89 -16.94 -20.73 -11.62
N LEU A 90 -18.28 -20.74 -11.65
CA LEU A 90 -19.09 -19.93 -10.75
C LEU A 90 -18.81 -20.30 -9.28
N VAL A 91 -18.77 -21.59 -8.94
CA VAL A 91 -18.44 -22.05 -7.58
C VAL A 91 -17.04 -21.59 -7.17
N VAL A 92 -16.06 -21.70 -8.07
CA VAL A 92 -14.68 -21.25 -7.82
C VAL A 92 -14.64 -19.74 -7.56
N LEU A 93 -15.34 -18.93 -8.36
CA LEU A 93 -15.40 -17.47 -8.16
C LEU A 93 -16.04 -17.10 -6.83
N CYS A 94 -17.15 -17.73 -6.45
CA CYS A 94 -17.81 -17.48 -5.17
C CYS A 94 -16.87 -17.83 -4.00
N ALA A 95 -16.27 -19.01 -4.02
CA ALA A 95 -15.32 -19.43 -2.97
C ALA A 95 -14.09 -18.51 -2.91
N PHE A 96 -13.60 -18.06 -4.06
CA PHE A 96 -12.48 -17.11 -4.13
C PHE A 96 -12.86 -15.75 -3.54
N LYS A 97 -14.03 -15.21 -3.89
CA LYS A 97 -14.55 -13.96 -3.33
C LYS A 97 -14.62 -14.02 -1.80
N ASP A 98 -15.19 -15.10 -1.25
CA ASP A 98 -15.35 -15.26 0.19
C ASP A 98 -14.00 -15.32 0.92
N ARG A 99 -13.04 -16.06 0.37
CA ARG A 99 -11.66 -16.11 0.89
C ARG A 99 -11.00 -14.73 0.85
N LEU A 100 -11.12 -14.03 -0.28
CA LEU A 100 -10.54 -12.70 -0.44
C LEU A 100 -11.14 -11.71 0.55
N GLN A 101 -12.47 -11.72 0.69
CA GLN A 101 -13.19 -10.85 1.60
C GLN A 101 -12.84 -11.13 3.06
N GLN A 102 -12.67 -12.41 3.42
CA GLN A 102 -12.24 -12.80 4.76
C GLN A 102 -10.83 -12.31 5.06
N HIS A 103 -9.88 -12.46 4.15
CA HIS A 103 -8.52 -11.94 4.34
C HIS A 103 -8.49 -10.43 4.56
N VAL A 104 -9.12 -9.66 3.68
CA VAL A 104 -9.20 -8.20 3.82
C VAL A 104 -9.86 -7.79 5.13
N ARG A 105 -10.93 -8.48 5.53
CA ARG A 105 -11.65 -8.19 6.78
C ARG A 105 -10.79 -8.49 8.00
N VAL A 106 -10.09 -9.62 8.04
CA VAL A 106 -9.24 -10.00 9.17
C VAL A 106 -8.10 -9.00 9.34
N ASP A 107 -7.38 -8.70 8.26
CA ASP A 107 -6.26 -7.76 8.29
C ASP A 107 -6.71 -6.35 8.73
N ALA A 108 -7.86 -5.89 8.24
CA ALA A 108 -8.43 -4.60 8.63
C ALA A 108 -8.85 -4.58 10.11
N VAL A 109 -9.48 -5.66 10.61
CA VAL A 109 -9.87 -5.77 12.02
C VAL A 109 -8.64 -5.81 12.92
N GLU A 110 -7.63 -6.60 12.57
CA GLU A 110 -6.37 -6.67 13.34
C GLU A 110 -5.68 -5.30 13.40
N ALA A 111 -5.63 -4.58 12.29
CA ALA A 111 -5.08 -3.22 12.26
C ALA A 111 -5.88 -2.25 13.15
N VAL A 112 -7.21 -2.29 13.08
CA VAL A 112 -8.08 -1.44 13.92
C VAL A 112 -7.90 -1.77 15.41
N MET A 113 -7.82 -3.05 15.76
CA MET A 113 -7.59 -3.48 17.14
C MET A 113 -6.22 -3.01 17.65
N ALA A 114 -5.15 -3.17 16.85
CA ALA A 114 -3.83 -2.66 17.21
C ALA A 114 -3.81 -1.14 17.39
N CYS A 115 -4.51 -0.39 16.54
CA CYS A 115 -4.66 1.06 16.70
C CYS A 115 -5.35 1.43 18.02
N ARG A 116 -6.43 0.71 18.38
CA ARG A 116 -7.13 0.91 19.66
C ARG A 116 -6.27 0.57 20.87
N GLU A 117 -5.45 -0.48 20.79
CA GLU A 117 -4.51 -0.85 21.85
C GLU A 117 -3.44 0.23 22.07
N ILE A 118 -2.92 0.81 20.97
CA ILE A 118 -1.98 1.94 21.01
C ILE A 118 -2.65 3.15 21.65
N GLU A 119 -3.88 3.48 21.24
CA GLU A 119 -4.64 4.60 21.78
C GLU A 119 -4.92 4.43 23.29
N HIS A 120 -5.36 3.25 23.71
CA HIS A 120 -5.55 2.94 25.12
C HIS A 120 -4.24 3.05 25.93
N SER A 121 -3.12 2.58 25.35
CA SER A 121 -1.81 2.71 25.98
C SER A 121 -1.37 4.17 26.12
N LEU A 122 -1.65 5.01 25.11
CA LEU A 122 -1.40 6.45 25.17
C LEU A 122 -2.26 7.11 26.25
N GLN A 123 -3.56 6.80 26.29
CA GLN A 123 -4.48 7.31 27.30
C GLN A 123 -4.03 6.95 28.72
N ALA A 124 -3.53 5.72 28.93
CA ALA A 124 -3.02 5.29 30.23
C ALA A 124 -1.79 6.09 30.69
N ILE A 125 -0.96 6.57 29.76
CA ILE A 125 0.27 7.32 30.06
C ILE A 125 -0.01 8.83 30.20
N THR A 126 -0.87 9.38 29.35
CA THR A 126 -1.11 10.83 29.28
C THR A 126 -2.33 11.29 30.09
N GLY A 127 -3.25 10.38 30.42
CA GLY A 127 -4.54 10.71 31.02
C GLY A 127 -5.50 11.44 30.07
N VAL A 128 -5.09 11.68 28.81
CA VAL A 128 -5.87 12.39 27.80
C VAL A 128 -6.55 11.38 26.88
N THR A 129 -7.88 11.42 26.84
CA THR A 129 -8.68 10.63 25.90
C THR A 129 -8.80 11.38 24.58
N LEU A 130 -8.43 10.77 23.46
CA LEU A 130 -8.77 11.26 22.11
C LEU A 130 -10.25 10.96 21.78
N GLY A 131 -11.14 11.22 22.73
CA GLY A 131 -12.58 11.03 22.58
C GLY A 131 -13.27 12.36 22.30
N GLU A 132 -13.76 12.54 21.07
CA GLU A 132 -14.81 13.49 20.66
C GLU A 132 -15.04 14.71 21.58
N GLY A 133 -14.21 15.74 21.42
CA GLY A 133 -14.46 17.02 22.06
C GLY A 133 -13.26 17.96 21.96
N SER A 134 -13.51 19.16 21.44
CA SER A 134 -12.54 20.27 21.33
C SER A 134 -11.58 20.18 20.14
N GLY A 135 -12.16 20.32 18.95
CA GLY A 135 -11.57 21.13 17.89
C GLY A 135 -11.52 22.61 18.31
N ALA A 136 -10.80 22.91 19.39
CA ALA A 136 -10.23 24.24 19.60
C ALA A 136 -8.80 24.14 19.08
N THR A 137 -8.65 24.30 17.76
CA THR A 137 -7.49 25.00 17.25
C THR A 137 -7.46 26.31 18.03
N MET A 138 -6.53 26.45 18.99
CA MET A 138 -6.24 27.76 19.55
C MET A 138 -5.94 28.64 18.36
N SER A 139 -6.92 29.49 18.05
CA SER A 139 -6.76 30.59 17.12
C SER A 139 -5.47 31.29 17.51
N ASP A 140 -4.66 31.53 16.49
CA ASP A 140 -3.84 32.73 16.40
C ASP A 140 -4.57 33.87 17.13
N ASP A 141 -4.06 34.25 18.28
CA ASP A 141 -4.25 35.58 18.83
C ASP A 141 -2.83 36.03 19.16
N ASP A 142 -2.38 36.98 18.34
CA ASP A 142 -1.19 37.77 18.55
C ASP A 142 -1.18 38.28 20.00
N GLU A 143 -0.19 37.90 20.80
CA GLU A 143 0.05 38.55 22.09
C GLU A 143 0.59 39.96 21.84
N GLU A 144 -0.32 40.89 21.56
CA GLU A 144 -0.12 42.29 21.92
C GLU A 144 -0.12 42.44 23.43
N GLU A 145 0.98 43.00 23.91
CA GLU A 145 1.27 43.45 25.26
C GLU A 145 0.09 44.23 25.87
N MET A 146 -0.70 43.60 26.75
CA MET A 146 -1.61 44.31 27.65
C MET A 146 -1.13 44.18 29.09
N GLY A 147 -0.42 45.21 29.54
CA GLY A 147 -0.21 45.49 30.95
C GLY A 147 -1.55 45.71 31.63
N MET A 148 -1.95 44.76 32.47
CA MET A 148 -3.06 44.93 33.39
C MET A 148 -2.58 45.76 34.59
N ASP A 149 -2.83 47.06 34.52
CA ASP A 149 -2.80 47.95 35.67
C ASP A 149 -4.03 47.65 36.56
N PHE A 150 -3.76 47.30 37.82
CA PHE A 150 -4.74 46.74 38.75
C PHE A 150 -5.46 47.89 39.48
N LEU A 151 -6.55 48.41 38.91
CA LEU A 151 -7.37 49.42 39.59
C LEU A 151 -8.25 48.76 40.67
N VAL A 152 -7.72 48.70 41.90
CA VAL A 152 -8.50 48.29 43.09
C VAL A 152 -9.30 49.49 43.57
N ASP A 153 -10.61 49.45 43.33
CA ASP A 153 -11.58 50.30 44.01
C ASP A 153 -11.55 50.00 45.51
N GLN A 154 -11.35 51.06 46.27
CA GLN A 154 -11.05 51.04 47.69
C GLN A 154 -12.36 51.06 48.48
N SER A 155 -12.80 49.89 48.94
CA SER A 155 -13.83 49.80 49.98
C SER A 155 -13.42 48.86 51.11
N ALA A 156 -12.92 49.51 52.17
CA ALA A 156 -12.85 49.13 53.57
C ALA A 156 -13.08 47.65 53.96
N CYS A 157 -12.00 46.98 54.36
CA CYS A 157 -12.02 46.05 55.49
C CYS A 157 -10.64 46.00 56.15
N ASP A 158 -10.43 46.82 57.19
CA ASP A 158 -9.34 46.64 58.15
C ASP A 158 -9.74 45.54 59.16
N MET A 159 -9.14 44.34 59.05
CA MET A 159 -8.91 43.45 60.20
C MET A 159 -7.93 42.32 59.81
N LEU A 160 -6.65 42.50 60.15
CA LEU A 160 -5.54 41.53 60.24
C LEU A 160 -5.71 40.11 59.63
N GLY A 161 -4.85 39.78 58.65
CA GLY A 161 -4.33 38.41 58.49
C GLY A 161 -4.43 37.78 57.11
N PHE A 162 -3.34 37.88 56.34
CA PHE A 162 -2.92 36.91 55.32
C PHE A 162 -3.92 36.62 54.17
N GLY A 163 -3.97 37.51 53.18
CA GLY A 163 -4.59 37.22 51.87
C GLY A 163 -3.79 36.18 51.07
N PRO A 164 -4.38 35.57 50.02
CA PRO A 164 -3.72 34.52 49.24
C PRO A 164 -2.37 35.04 48.73
N LEU A 165 -1.29 34.37 49.13
CA LEU A 165 0.08 34.74 48.79
C LEU A 165 0.24 34.79 47.26
N LEU A 166 0.11 35.99 46.69
CA LEU A 166 0.56 36.24 45.34
C LEU A 166 2.07 36.00 45.32
N PRO A 167 2.58 35.12 44.44
CA PRO A 167 4.01 34.87 44.36
C PRO A 167 4.74 36.19 44.17
N THR A 168 5.76 36.41 44.99
CA THR A 168 6.68 37.54 44.89
C THR A 168 7.26 37.62 43.48
N GLU A 169 7.66 38.81 43.03
CA GLU A 169 8.22 38.97 41.68
C GLU A 169 9.42 38.04 41.43
N SER A 170 10.21 37.75 42.47
CA SER A 170 11.29 36.76 42.43
C SER A 170 10.81 35.31 42.25
N GLU A 171 9.69 34.94 42.87
CA GLU A 171 9.08 33.61 42.69
C GLU A 171 8.49 33.47 41.27
N ARG A 172 7.92 34.53 40.71
CA ARG A 172 7.42 34.54 39.33
C ARG A 172 8.55 34.36 38.32
N THR A 173 9.64 35.11 38.47
CA THR A 173 10.81 34.96 37.59
C THR A 173 11.45 33.59 37.69
N LEU A 174 11.47 33.00 38.89
CA LEU A 174 11.94 31.63 39.09
C LEU A 174 11.06 30.62 38.35
N MET A 175 9.74 30.73 38.48
CA MET A 175 8.80 29.85 37.77
C MET A 175 8.92 29.96 36.25
N ASP A 176 9.15 31.16 35.71
CA ASP A 176 9.34 31.36 34.27
C ASP A 176 10.66 30.77 33.77
N ARG A 177 11.75 30.90 34.54
CA ARG A 177 13.02 30.24 34.21
C ARG A 177 12.88 28.72 34.22
N VAL A 178 12.26 28.16 35.26
CA VAL A 178 12.00 26.71 35.37
C VAL A 178 11.12 26.24 34.20
N ARG A 179 10.06 26.99 33.85
CA ARG A 179 9.20 26.68 32.70
C ARG A 179 9.98 26.69 31.39
N GLN A 180 10.87 27.66 31.19
CA GLN A 180 11.71 27.72 29.98
C GLN A 180 12.71 26.58 29.93
N GLU A 181 13.35 26.23 31.04
CA GLU A 181 14.29 25.10 31.15
C GLU A 181 13.60 23.77 30.82
N LEU A 182 12.45 23.49 31.44
CA LEU A 182 11.66 22.29 31.12
C LEU A 182 11.22 22.26 29.65
N LYS A 183 10.83 23.40 29.08
CA LYS A 183 10.45 23.49 27.65
C LYS A 183 11.63 23.16 26.74
N ILE A 184 12.83 23.60 27.08
CA ILE A 184 14.05 23.30 26.34
C ILE A 184 14.38 21.82 26.47
N GLU A 185 14.37 21.28 27.68
CA GLU A 185 14.69 19.88 27.96
C GLU A 185 13.73 18.93 27.25
N LEU A 186 12.41 19.19 27.32
CA LEU A 186 11.41 18.41 26.60
C LEU A 186 11.63 18.49 25.08
N LYS A 187 11.82 19.69 24.52
CA LYS A 187 12.07 19.86 23.08
C LYS A 187 13.34 19.12 22.63
N GLN A 188 14.41 19.15 23.42
CA GLN A 188 15.65 18.44 23.10
C GLN A 188 15.50 16.93 23.23
N GLY A 189 14.87 16.45 24.31
CA GLY A 189 14.62 15.03 24.56
C GLY A 189 13.76 14.39 23.47
N PHE A 190 12.69 15.07 23.03
CA PHE A 190 11.87 14.59 21.91
C PHE A 190 12.61 14.62 20.58
N ARG A 191 13.42 15.66 20.30
CA ARG A 191 14.24 15.69 19.06
C ARG A 191 15.22 14.53 19.00
N SER A 192 15.90 14.21 20.12
CA SER A 192 16.82 13.07 20.17
C SER A 192 16.11 11.75 19.87
N LYS A 193 14.97 11.49 20.53
CA LYS A 193 14.16 10.28 20.30
C LYS A 193 13.68 10.16 18.85
N ILE A 194 13.30 11.28 18.22
CA ILE A 194 12.89 11.30 16.81
C ILE A 194 14.07 10.94 15.90
N GLU A 195 15.27 11.45 16.17
CA GLU A 195 16.47 11.11 15.39
C GLU A 195 16.83 9.62 15.55
N ASP A 196 16.77 9.08 16.77
CA ASP A 196 17.01 7.64 17.02
C ASP A 196 16.05 6.74 16.23
N VAL A 197 14.75 7.06 16.26
CA VAL A 197 13.74 6.33 15.48
C VAL A 197 14.00 6.44 13.98
N ARG A 198 14.37 7.64 13.52
CA ARG A 198 14.70 7.87 12.11
C ARG A 198 15.93 7.07 11.69
N GLU A 199 16.99 7.05 12.50
CA GLU A 199 18.17 6.24 12.24
C GLU A 199 17.83 4.75 12.18
N GLU A 200 17.00 4.26 13.11
CA GLU A 200 16.57 2.86 13.15
C GLU A 200 15.76 2.47 11.91
N ILE A 201 14.86 3.34 11.45
CA ILE A 201 14.13 3.16 10.17
C ILE A 201 15.11 3.12 9.00
N LEU A 202 16.11 4.02 8.96
CA LEU A 202 17.13 4.02 7.91
C LEU A 202 18.05 2.80 7.97
N ARG A 203 18.35 2.25 9.16
CA ARG A 203 19.10 1.01 9.35
C ARG A 203 18.31 -0.19 8.84
N LYS A 204 17.04 -0.33 9.23
CA LYS A 204 16.14 -1.37 8.72
C LYS A 204 15.98 -1.31 7.20
N ARG A 205 15.91 -0.10 6.62
CA ARG A 205 15.88 0.09 5.15
C ARG A 205 17.20 -0.30 4.46
N ARG A 206 18.33 -0.17 5.15
CA ARG A 206 19.67 -0.53 4.64
C ARG A 206 20.02 -2.01 4.85
N ALA A 207 19.45 -2.66 5.86
CA ALA A 207 19.71 -4.06 6.23
C ALA A 207 19.36 -5.10 5.14
N GLY A 208 18.63 -4.71 4.10
CA GLY A 208 18.35 -5.57 2.93
C GLY A 208 19.31 -5.42 1.76
N LYS A 209 20.33 -4.55 1.84
CA LYS A 209 21.33 -4.37 0.77
C LYS A 209 22.58 -5.18 1.08
N LEU A 210 23.10 -5.90 0.09
CA LEU A 210 24.40 -6.55 0.19
C LEU A 210 25.49 -5.48 0.44
N PRO A 211 26.55 -5.78 1.22
CA PRO A 211 27.69 -4.89 1.39
C PRO A 211 28.18 -4.37 0.02
N GLY A 212 28.39 -3.06 -0.10
CA GLY A 212 28.75 -2.44 -1.38
C GLY A 212 29.97 -3.11 -2.03
N ASP A 213 30.96 -3.48 -1.22
CA ASP A 213 32.23 -4.08 -1.63
C ASP A 213 32.06 -5.47 -2.24
N THR A 214 31.11 -6.29 -1.77
CA THR A 214 30.90 -7.65 -2.30
C THR A 214 30.09 -7.66 -3.59
N THR A 215 29.36 -6.57 -3.89
CA THR A 215 28.55 -6.50 -5.11
C THR A 215 29.36 -6.31 -6.40
N HIS A 216 30.64 -5.94 -6.32
CA HIS A 216 31.48 -5.78 -7.51
C HIS A 216 31.70 -7.13 -8.21
N VAL A 217 32.08 -8.17 -7.45
CA VAL A 217 32.29 -9.53 -7.96
C VAL A 217 31.03 -10.07 -8.67
N LEU A 218 29.86 -9.88 -8.06
CA LEU A 218 28.57 -10.28 -8.66
C LEU A 218 28.26 -9.52 -9.96
N LYS A 219 28.62 -8.23 -10.02
CA LYS A 219 28.44 -7.39 -11.22
C LYS A 219 29.40 -7.78 -12.33
N ASP A 220 30.65 -8.12 -12.01
CA ASP A 220 31.64 -8.55 -13.01
C ASP A 220 31.21 -9.84 -13.67
N TRP A 221 30.81 -10.84 -12.87
CA TRP A 221 30.27 -12.10 -13.37
C TRP A 221 29.04 -11.84 -14.25
N TRP A 222 28.12 -10.96 -13.82
CA TRP A 222 26.94 -10.58 -14.57
C TRP A 222 27.26 -9.97 -15.94
N GLN A 223 28.26 -9.08 -16.02
CA GLN A 223 28.65 -8.45 -17.28
C GLN A 223 29.21 -9.48 -18.27
N GLN A 224 30.05 -10.40 -17.77
CA GLN A 224 30.62 -11.50 -18.56
C GLN A 224 29.54 -12.46 -19.08
N HIS A 225 28.47 -12.66 -18.30
CA HIS A 225 27.37 -13.58 -18.62
C HIS A 225 26.07 -12.84 -19.00
N SER A 226 26.18 -11.62 -19.52
CA SER A 226 25.04 -10.75 -19.84
C SER A 226 24.14 -11.27 -20.97
N LYS A 227 24.54 -12.32 -21.71
CA LYS A 227 23.72 -13.00 -22.72
C LYS A 227 22.92 -14.19 -22.16
N TRP A 228 23.40 -14.85 -21.12
CA TRP A 228 22.66 -15.85 -20.32
C TRP A 228 23.12 -15.83 -18.84
N PRO A 229 22.43 -15.14 -17.90
CA PRO A 229 22.98 -14.80 -16.60
C PRO A 229 22.47 -15.81 -15.55
N TYR A 230 22.57 -17.09 -15.90
CA TYR A 230 22.13 -18.20 -15.07
C TYR A 230 23.40 -18.89 -14.56
N PRO A 231 23.95 -18.46 -13.41
CA PRO A 231 25.15 -19.09 -12.86
C PRO A 231 24.88 -20.55 -12.57
N THR A 232 25.83 -21.41 -12.93
CA THR A 232 25.83 -22.83 -12.60
C THR A 232 26.04 -23.04 -11.10
N GLU A 233 25.89 -24.26 -10.60
CA GLU A 233 26.16 -24.54 -9.18
C GLU A 233 27.64 -24.27 -8.82
N ASP A 234 28.57 -24.54 -9.75
CA ASP A 234 30.00 -24.25 -9.56
C ASP A 234 30.28 -22.74 -9.55
N ASP A 235 29.64 -21.97 -10.45
CA ASP A 235 29.72 -20.50 -10.43
C ASP A 235 29.21 -19.94 -9.12
N LYS A 236 28.08 -20.45 -8.62
CA LYS A 236 27.51 -20.02 -7.35
C LYS A 236 28.46 -20.34 -6.19
N ALA A 237 29.06 -21.52 -6.16
CA ALA A 237 30.03 -21.90 -5.14
C ALA A 237 31.24 -20.96 -5.12
N LYS A 238 31.80 -20.65 -6.31
CA LYS A 238 32.90 -19.69 -6.44
C LYS A 238 32.51 -18.29 -5.99
N LEU A 239 31.31 -17.83 -6.33
CA LEU A 239 30.81 -16.53 -5.89
C LEU A 239 30.57 -16.50 -4.37
N VAL A 240 30.14 -17.59 -3.75
CA VAL A 240 30.06 -17.71 -2.27
C VAL A 240 31.45 -17.55 -1.65
N GLU A 241 32.44 -18.25 -2.20
CA GLU A 241 33.82 -18.23 -1.71
C GLU A 241 34.45 -16.84 -1.83
N GLU A 242 34.30 -16.18 -2.99
CA GLU A 242 34.90 -14.87 -3.25
C GLU A 242 34.19 -13.72 -2.52
N THR A 243 32.86 -13.80 -2.35
CA THR A 243 32.08 -12.71 -1.74
C THR A 243 31.82 -12.90 -0.24
N GLY A 244 32.01 -14.12 0.28
CA GLY A 244 31.62 -14.50 1.64
C GLY A 244 30.11 -14.46 1.88
N LEU A 245 29.29 -14.28 0.84
CA LEU A 245 27.84 -14.21 0.94
C LEU A 245 27.23 -15.60 0.98
N GLN A 246 26.10 -15.74 1.68
CA GLN A 246 25.34 -16.98 1.65
C GLN A 246 24.79 -17.24 0.25
N LEU A 247 24.74 -18.51 -0.15
CA LEU A 247 24.18 -18.94 -1.45
C LEU A 247 22.78 -18.36 -1.72
N LYS A 248 21.93 -18.26 -0.69
CA LYS A 248 20.60 -17.65 -0.78
C LYS A 248 20.66 -16.16 -1.17
N GLN A 249 21.62 -15.41 -0.64
CA GLN A 249 21.82 -14.00 -0.95
C GLN A 249 22.25 -13.81 -2.40
N ILE A 250 23.14 -14.68 -2.89
CA ILE A 250 23.61 -14.69 -4.28
C ILE A 250 22.45 -15.02 -5.23
N ASN A 251 21.68 -16.08 -4.95
CA ASN A 251 20.50 -16.44 -5.74
C ASN A 251 19.48 -15.30 -5.83
N ASN A 252 19.15 -14.68 -4.69
CA ASN A 252 18.23 -13.55 -4.62
C ASN A 252 18.75 -12.34 -5.41
N TRP A 253 20.06 -12.10 -5.37
CA TRP A 253 20.68 -11.02 -6.13
C TRP A 253 20.51 -11.25 -7.63
N PHE A 254 20.85 -12.43 -8.15
CA PHE A 254 20.72 -12.74 -9.58
C PHE A 254 19.27 -12.74 -10.07
N ILE A 255 18.32 -13.21 -9.27
CA ILE A 255 16.88 -13.12 -9.59
C ILE A 255 16.47 -11.65 -9.73
N ASN A 256 16.82 -10.81 -8.78
CA ASN A 256 16.49 -9.39 -8.80
C ASN A 256 17.22 -8.64 -9.92
N GLN A 257 18.48 -8.99 -10.18
CA GLN A 257 19.30 -8.39 -11.21
C GLN A 257 18.74 -8.70 -12.61
N ARG A 258 18.30 -9.95 -12.86
CA ARG A 258 17.54 -10.33 -14.08
C ARG A 258 16.27 -9.53 -14.23
N LYS A 259 15.43 -9.48 -13.19
CA LYS A 259 14.17 -8.71 -13.23
C LYS A 259 14.38 -7.25 -13.65
N ARG A 260 15.45 -6.62 -13.15
CA ARG A 260 15.74 -5.20 -13.39
C ARG A 260 16.44 -4.91 -14.73
N ASN A 261 17.37 -5.77 -15.17
CA ASN A 261 18.33 -5.39 -16.23
C ASN A 261 18.33 -6.31 -17.46
N TRP A 262 17.67 -7.48 -17.39
CA TRP A 262 17.69 -8.45 -18.50
C TRP A 262 16.91 -7.96 -19.71
N HIS A 263 15.71 -7.44 -19.48
CA HIS A 263 14.78 -7.01 -20.53
C HIS A 263 15.21 -5.68 -21.20
N ASN A 264 15.92 -4.81 -20.46
CA ASN A 264 16.45 -3.56 -21.00
C ASN A 264 17.67 -3.77 -21.92
N SER A 265 18.40 -4.88 -21.76
CA SER A 265 19.60 -5.14 -22.57
C SER A 265 19.28 -5.75 -23.94
N LEU A 266 18.05 -6.25 -24.14
CA LEU A 266 17.57 -6.79 -25.42
C LEU A 266 16.97 -5.73 -26.35
N ASN A 267 16.81 -4.49 -25.88
CA ASN A 267 16.30 -3.38 -26.69
C ASN A 267 17.12 -2.10 -26.38
N PRO A 268 18.21 -1.81 -27.13
CA PRO A 268 19.11 -0.68 -26.85
C PRO A 268 18.51 0.71 -27.03
N MET A 269 17.19 0.82 -27.24
CA MET A 269 16.56 2.00 -27.81
C MET A 269 15.50 2.59 -26.88
N ASN A 270 15.82 2.79 -25.59
CA ASN A 270 15.24 3.90 -24.80
C ASN A 270 15.96 4.11 -23.46
N THR A 271 17.15 4.72 -23.48
CA THR A 271 17.71 5.33 -22.26
C THR A 271 18.12 6.76 -22.53
N GLN A 272 17.15 7.65 -22.70
CA GLN A 272 17.33 9.05 -22.34
C GLN A 272 16.05 9.61 -21.69
N LYS A 273 16.28 10.38 -20.62
CA LYS A 273 15.36 11.28 -19.89
C LYS A 273 14.58 10.59 -18.75
N THR A 274 14.61 11.04 -17.48
CA THR A 274 15.04 12.33 -16.94
C THR A 274 15.30 12.23 -15.44
N LYS A 275 16.45 12.79 -15.03
CA LYS A 275 16.79 13.16 -13.66
C LYS A 275 16.46 14.66 -13.52
N ARG A 276 15.54 15.01 -12.63
CA ARG A 276 15.27 16.36 -12.06
C ARG A 276 14.51 16.04 -10.77
N LYS A 277 14.99 16.20 -9.54
CA LYS A 277 15.71 17.30 -8.87
C LYS A 277 15.09 18.67 -9.17
N ARG A 278 14.01 18.96 -8.46
CA ARG A 278 13.97 20.11 -7.56
C ARG A 278 13.12 19.74 -6.35
#